data_AF-A0A0C2DMQ0-F1
#
_entry.id   AF-A0A0C2DMQ0-F1
#
_cell.length_a   1.000
_cell.length_b   1.000
_cell.length_c   1.000
_cell.angle_alpha   90.00
_cell.angle_beta   90.00
_cell.angle_gamma   90.00
#
_symmetry.space_group_name_H-M   'P 1'
#
loop_
_entity.id
_entity.type
_entity.pdbx_description
1 polymer ?
#
loop_
_entity_poly.entity_id
_entity_poly.type
_entity_poly.pdbx_seq_one_letter_code
_entity_poly.pdbx_strand_id
1 'polypeptide(L)'
;MLASRLILGFSVAMDAEEAMINKLKQACGYEFTSKLSRMFTDIGLSNELADKFNKHLESTHKSMHVSMQPLVLQAGSWPLSAPQ
;
A
#
# COMPACT_ATOMS: atom_id res chain seq x y z
N MET A 1 13.11 3.86 3.60
CA MET A 1 12.18 3.57 4.72
C MET A 1 10.92 4.43 4.58
N LEU A 2 9.98 3.94 3.79
CA LEU A 2 8.54 4.27 3.78
C LEU A 2 7.84 3.00 3.27
N ALA A 3 8.35 2.45 2.16
CA ALA A 3 7.98 1.14 1.62
C ALA A 3 7.89 0.04 2.70
N SER A 4 8.93 -0.13 3.53
CA SER A 4 8.92 -1.12 4.62
C SER A 4 7.86 -0.82 5.69
N ARG A 5 7.62 0.46 6.02
CA ARG A 5 6.58 0.85 7.01
C ARG A 5 5.19 0.56 6.48
N LEU A 6 4.97 0.84 5.19
CA LEU A 6 3.72 0.60 4.50
C LEU A 6 3.40 -0.89 4.36
N ILE A 7 4.38 -1.73 3.96
CA ILE A 7 4.18 -3.17 3.77
C ILE A 7 3.97 -3.89 5.11
N LEU A 8 4.76 -3.55 6.13
CA LEU A 8 4.72 -4.24 7.42
C LEU A 8 3.60 -3.73 8.33
N GLY A 9 2.80 -2.76 7.87
CA GLY A 9 1.73 -2.17 8.69
C GLY A 9 2.23 -1.38 9.90
N PHE A 10 3.51 -1.04 9.97
CA PHE A 10 4.10 -0.25 11.06
C PHE A 10 3.78 1.25 10.96
N SER A 11 2.97 1.67 9.99
CA SER A 11 2.52 3.05 9.92
C SER A 11 1.61 3.36 11.11
N VAL A 12 2.06 4.27 11.97
CA VAL A 12 1.31 4.71 13.16
C VAL A 12 0.00 5.41 12.76
N ALA A 13 0.01 6.14 11.64
CA ALA A 13 -1.16 6.82 11.09
C ALA A 13 -0.95 7.10 9.59
N MET A 14 -1.90 6.66 8.76
CA MET A 14 -1.88 6.93 7.32
C MET A 14 -1.94 8.44 7.01
N ASP A 15 -2.74 9.19 7.78
CA ASP A 15 -2.87 10.64 7.63
C ASP A 15 -1.55 11.38 7.87
N ALA A 16 -0.72 10.88 8.80
CA ALA A 16 0.59 11.47 9.09
C ALA A 16 1.58 11.22 7.94
N GLU A 17 1.54 10.05 7.33
CA GLU A 17 2.35 9.72 6.15
C GLU A 17 1.93 10.57 4.95
N GLU A 18 0.63 10.76 4.72
CA GLU A 18 0.12 11.62 3.66
C GLU A 18 0.56 13.09 3.88
N ALA A 19 0.43 13.60 5.10
CA ALA A 19 0.90 14.93 5.45
C ALA A 19 2.41 15.11 5.22
N MET A 20 3.21 14.07 5.50
CA MET A 20 4.65 14.08 5.23
C MET A 20 4.95 14.15 3.73
N ILE A 21 4.26 13.35 2.91
CA ILE A 21 4.40 13.37 1.45
C ILE A 21 4.02 14.75 0.90
N ASN A 22 2.92 15.34 1.38
CA ASN A 22 2.47 16.67 0.97
C ASN A 22 3.48 17.77 1.30
N LYS A 23 4.09 17.74 2.50
CA LYS A 23 5.15 18.69 2.88
C LYS A 23 6.40 18.52 2.01
N LEU A 24 6.80 17.28 1.72
CA LEU A 24 7.93 17.00 0.82
C LEU A 24 7.64 17.46 -0.62
N LYS A 25 6.39 17.33 -1.09
CA LYS A 25 5.98 17.80 -2.41
C LYS A 25 6.10 19.32 -2.52
N GLN A 26 5.75 20.05 -1.46
CA GLN A 26 5.90 21.51 -1.41
C GLN A 26 7.37 21.94 -1.35
N ALA A 27 8.20 21.23 -0.58
CA ALA A 27 9.61 21.61 -0.38
C ALA A 27 10.53 21.17 -1.53
N CYS A 28 10.32 19.97 -2.09
CA CYS A 28 11.24 19.32 -3.03
C CYS A 28 10.62 19.10 -4.42
N GLY A 29 9.34 19.42 -4.60
CA GLY A 29 8.64 19.28 -5.87
C GLY A 29 8.01 17.90 -6.12
N TYR A 30 7.27 17.83 -7.22
CA TYR A 30 6.47 16.66 -7.59
C TYR A 30 7.32 15.45 -8.01
N GLU A 31 8.34 15.65 -8.84
CA GLU A 31 9.19 14.56 -9.36
C GLU A 31 9.86 13.76 -8.23
N PHE A 32 10.26 14.44 -7.15
CA PHE A 32 10.85 13.82 -5.97
C PHE A 32 9.87 12.92 -5.21
N THR A 33 8.60 13.35 -5.11
CA THR A 33 7.56 12.65 -4.33
C THR A 33 6.72 11.69 -5.15
N SER A 34 6.83 11.72 -6.49
CA SER A 34 6.02 10.91 -7.41
C SER A 34 5.98 9.42 -7.05
N LYS A 35 7.12 8.82 -6.69
CA LYS A 35 7.18 7.41 -6.25
C LYS A 35 6.55 7.18 -4.87
N LEU A 36 6.69 8.12 -3.93
CA LEU A 36 6.08 8.05 -2.60
C LEU A 36 4.56 8.11 -2.69
N SER A 37 4.04 9.01 -3.52
CA SER A 37 2.60 9.12 -3.76
C SER A 37 2.04 7.83 -4.38
N ARG A 38 2.72 7.25 -5.38
CA ARG A 38 2.30 5.98 -5.97
C ARG A 38 2.31 4.82 -4.97
N MET A 39 3.37 4.71 -4.14
CA MET A 39 3.40 3.71 -3.07
C MET A 39 2.21 3.87 -2.10
N PHE A 40 1.82 5.10 -1.78
CA PHE A 40 0.68 5.35 -0.91
C PHE A 40 -0.66 4.96 -1.57
N THR A 41 -0.85 5.31 -2.84
CA THR A 41 -2.03 4.90 -3.62
C THR A 41 -2.15 3.37 -3.73
N ASP A 42 -1.04 2.67 -3.98
CA ASP A 42 -1.01 1.21 -4.11
C ASP A 42 -1.50 0.50 -2.83
N ILE A 43 -1.14 1.01 -1.65
CA ILE A 43 -1.63 0.45 -0.36
C ILE A 43 -3.13 0.64 -0.20
N GLY A 44 -3.64 1.84 -0.52
CA GLY A 44 -5.08 2.12 -0.46
C GLY A 44 -5.88 1.21 -1.37
N LEU A 45 -5.46 1.07 -2.62
CA LEU A 45 -6.09 0.19 -3.60
C LEU A 45 -5.98 -1.29 -3.22
N SER A 46 -4.85 -1.71 -2.67
CA SER A 46 -4.65 -3.08 -2.19
C SER A 46 -5.62 -3.45 -1.08
N ASN A 47 -5.79 -2.56 -0.10
CA ASN A 47 -6.73 -2.78 1.00
C ASN A 47 -8.18 -2.86 0.50
N GLU A 48 -8.58 -1.95 -0.40
CA GLU A 48 -9.92 -1.99 -1.00
C GLU A 48 -10.16 -3.31 -1.78
N LEU A 49 -9.14 -3.78 -2.51
CA LEU A 49 -9.21 -5.04 -3.24
C LEU A 49 -9.28 -6.25 -2.30
N ALA A 50 -8.50 -6.24 -1.21
CA ALA A 50 -8.54 -7.27 -0.18
C ALA A 50 -9.93 -7.35 0.49
N ASP A 51 -10.54 -6.19 0.80
CA ASP A 51 -11.90 -6.13 1.36
C ASP A 51 -12.94 -6.68 0.39
N LYS A 52 -12.85 -6.32 -0.90
CA LYS A 52 -13.73 -6.87 -1.94
C LYS A 52 -13.56 -8.37 -2.09
N PHE A 53 -12.32 -8.86 -2.01
CA PHE A 53 -12.01 -10.29 -2.07
C PHE A 53 -12.61 -11.04 -0.87
N ASN A 54 -12.47 -10.51 0.34
CA ASN A 54 -13.07 -11.08 1.55
C ASN A 54 -14.60 -11.15 1.45
N LYS A 55 -15.25 -10.05 1.03
CA LYS A 55 -16.71 -10.02 0.79
C LYS A 55 -17.15 -11.05 -0.25
N HIS A 56 -16.36 -11.24 -1.30
CA HIS A 56 -16.65 -12.25 -2.33
C HIS A 56 -16.52 -13.68 -1.78
N LEU A 57 -15.51 -13.96 -0.95
CA LEU A 57 -15.36 -15.25 -0.29
C LEU A 57 -16.55 -15.58 0.64
N GLU A 58 -16.99 -14.59 1.42
CA GLU A 58 -18.19 -14.70 2.26
C GLU A 58 -19.42 -15.04 1.42
N SER A 59 -19.62 -14.35 0.29
CA SER A 59 -20.76 -14.60 -0.61
C SER A 59 -20.74 -15.98 -1.29
N THR A 60 -19.55 -16.57 -1.44
CA THR A 60 -19.37 -17.88 -2.10
C THR A 60 -19.39 -19.04 -1.09
N HIS A 61 -19.59 -18.76 0.20
CA HIS A 61 -19.48 -19.74 1.31
C HIS A 61 -18.15 -20.53 1.31
N LYS A 62 -17.09 -19.97 0.71
CA LYS A 62 -15.76 -20.56 0.72
C LYS A 62 -15.02 -20.01 1.94
N SER A 63 -14.99 -20.78 3.02
CA SER A 63 -14.18 -20.42 4.18
C SER A 63 -12.69 -20.63 3.86
N MET A 64 -11.92 -19.55 3.85
CA MET A 64 -10.47 -19.68 3.82
C MET A 64 -9.98 -19.99 5.24
N HIS A 65 -9.28 -21.12 5.41
CA HIS A 65 -8.73 -21.55 6.71
C HIS A 65 -7.57 -20.67 7.21
N VAL A 66 -7.13 -19.70 6.41
CA VAL A 66 -5.97 -18.84 6.67
C VAL A 66 -6.38 -17.39 6.50
N SER A 67 -6.08 -16.55 7.50
CA SER A 67 -6.18 -15.10 7.37
C SER A 67 -5.12 -14.60 6.40
N MET A 68 -5.53 -14.02 5.28
CA MET A 68 -4.63 -13.46 4.27
C MET A 68 -4.88 -11.96 4.10
N GLN A 69 -3.80 -11.22 3.90
CA GLN A 69 -3.84 -9.79 3.64
C GLN A 69 -3.01 -9.52 2.37
N PRO A 70 -3.60 -9.68 1.17
CA PRO A 70 -2.87 -9.51 -0.08
C PRO A 70 -2.55 -8.04 -0.32
N LEU A 71 -1.31 -7.75 -0.72
CA LEU A 71 -0.85 -6.44 -1.16
C LEU A 71 -0.47 -6.50 -2.63
N VAL A 72 -1.12 -5.69 -3.46
CA VAL A 72 -0.90 -5.60 -4.91
C VAL A 72 -0.16 -4.30 -5.20
N LEU A 73 1.11 -4.42 -5.60
CA LEU A 73 2.04 -3.29 -5.68
C LEU A 73 2.57 -3.13 -7.11
N GLN A 74 2.73 -1.88 -7.56
CA GLN A 74 3.23 -1.64 -8.91
C GLN A 74 4.75 -1.83 -9.01
N ALA A 75 5.19 -2.62 -9.99
CA ALA A 75 6.61 -2.75 -10.32
C ALA A 75 7.23 -1.37 -10.66
N GLY A 76 8.37 -1.06 -10.05
CA GLY A 76 9.14 0.18 -10.28
C GLY A 76 8.83 1.35 -9.34
N SER A 77 7.68 1.34 -8.66
CA SER A 77 7.38 2.31 -7.59
C SER A 77 7.93 1.87 -6.24
N TRP A 78 8.07 0.55 -6.05
CA TRP A 78 8.52 -0.07 -4.82
C TRP A 78 9.97 -0.57 -4.94
N PRO A 79 10.81 -0.42 -3.89
CA PRO A 79 12.16 -0.97 -3.84
C PRO A 79 12.12 -2.46 -3.47
N LEU A 80 11.30 -3.25 -4.18
CA LEU A 80 11.20 -4.69 -4.00
C LEU A 80 11.94 -5.38 -5.14
N SER A 81 12.90 -6.22 -4.78
CA SER A 81 13.54 -7.12 -5.75
C SER A 81 12.59 -8.31 -5.98
N ALA A 82 12.32 -8.63 -7.25
CA ALA A 82 11.68 -9.90 -7.57
C ALA A 82 12.57 -11.03 -7.01
N PRO A 83 12.00 -12.06 -6.36
CA PRO A 83 12.77 -13.23 -5.99
C PRO A 83 13.38 -13.83 -7.27
N GLN A 84 14.69 -14.03 -7.27
CA GLN A 84 15.39 -14.74 -8.35
C GLN A 84 15.11 -16.24 -8.30
#